data_AF-A0A2L2YYN4-F1
#
_entry.id   AF-A0A2L2YYN4-F1
#
_cell.length_a   1.000
_cell.length_b   1.000
_cell.length_c   1.000
_cell.angle_alpha   90.00
_cell.angle_beta   90.00
_cell.angle_gamma   90.00
#
_symmetry.space_group_name_H-M   'P 1'
#
loop_
_entity.id
_entity.type
_entity.pdbx_description
1 polymer ?
#
loop_
_entity_poly.entity_id
_entity_poly.type
_entity_poly.pdbx_seq_one_letter_code
_entity_poly.pdbx_strand_id
1 'polypeptide(L)'
;GKLRDVFIDRLQNYYAIAIRSNVNDLDSMQSAVIAAFFHCCSNAQQQLHGQCPVGEDSRCKFQRVRANGQIYEDKNKGLPKSVMQII
;
A
#
# COMPACT_ATOMS: atom_id res chain seq x y z
N GLY A 1 -12.26 18.18 9.77
CA GLY A 1 -11.65 16.84 9.85
C GLY A 1 -10.32 16.86 9.15
N LYS A 2 -9.21 16.62 9.86
CA LYS A 2 -7.88 16.52 9.25
C LYS A 2 -7.71 15.07 8.79
N LEU A 3 -7.72 14.81 7.49
CA LEU A 3 -7.00 13.64 6.96
C LEU A 3 -5.58 13.78 7.53
N ARG A 4 -5.27 12.93 8.51
CA ARG A 4 -4.13 13.12 9.43
C ARG A 4 -2.86 13.16 8.60
N ASP A 5 -2.02 14.19 8.80
CA ASP A 5 -0.73 14.40 8.10
C ASP A 5 -0.03 13.08 7.78
N VAL A 6 0.07 12.19 8.78
CA VAL A 6 0.69 10.86 8.68
C VAL A 6 0.20 9.99 7.51
N PHE A 7 -1.09 9.99 7.17
CA PHE A 7 -1.58 9.22 6.02
C PHE A 7 -1.17 9.86 4.70
N ILE A 8 -1.28 11.19 4.60
CA ILE A 8 -0.90 11.95 3.40
C ILE A 8 0.61 11.81 3.18
N ASP A 9 1.41 11.99 4.22
CA ASP A 9 2.87 11.82 4.19
C ASP A 9 3.25 10.41 3.75
N ARG A 10 2.57 9.38 4.30
CA ARG A 10 2.80 8.00 3.88
C ARG A 10 2.46 7.81 2.40
N LEU A 11 1.29 8.26 1.96
CA LEU A 11 0.88 8.10 0.57
C LEU A 11 1.84 8.79 -0.40
N GLN A 12 2.23 10.04 -0.10
CA GLN A 12 3.21 10.79 -0.89
C GLN A 12 4.55 10.06 -0.97
N ASN A 13 5.05 9.53 0.15
CA ASN A 13 6.29 8.77 0.17
C ASN A 13 6.22 7.52 -0.70
N TYR A 14 5.13 6.74 -0.61
CA TYR A 14 4.96 5.54 -1.42
C TYR A 14 4.82 5.87 -2.92
N TYR A 15 4.10 6.94 -3.27
CA TYR A 15 3.99 7.39 -4.66
C TYR A 15 5.34 7.84 -5.21
N ALA A 16 6.09 8.61 -4.44
CA ALA A 16 7.40 9.08 -4.86
C ALA A 16 8.37 7.90 -5.08
N ILE A 17 8.28 6.84 -4.27
CA ILE A 17 9.02 5.60 -4.47
C ILE A 17 8.55 4.88 -5.74
N ALA A 18 7.24 4.72 -5.95
CA ALA A 18 6.67 4.04 -7.11
C ALA A 18 7.10 4.71 -8.43
N ILE A 19 7.06 6.04 -8.49
CA ILE A 19 7.48 6.81 -9.66
C ILE A 19 8.98 6.69 -9.90
N ARG A 20 9.82 6.92 -8.88
CA ARG A 20 11.28 6.89 -9.03
C ARG A 20 11.84 5.49 -9.30
N SER A 21 11.14 4.43 -8.90
CA SER A 21 11.59 3.05 -9.12
C SER A 21 11.22 2.51 -10.52
N ASN A 22 10.34 3.19 -11.25
CA ASN A 22 9.81 2.74 -12.55
C ASN A 22 10.04 3.81 -13.65
N VAL A 23 11.17 4.50 -13.61
CA VAL A 23 11.50 5.51 -14.63
C VAL A 23 11.61 4.83 -16.00
N ASN A 24 10.97 5.41 -17.01
CA ASN A 24 10.85 4.89 -18.38
C ASN A 24 9.97 3.64 -18.55
N ASP A 25 9.23 3.23 -17.52
CA ASP A 25 8.25 2.14 -17.60
C ASP A 25 6.90 2.62 -17.07
N LEU A 26 6.04 3.07 -17.98
CA LEU A 26 4.74 3.64 -17.63
C LEU A 26 3.80 2.59 -17.01
N ASP A 27 3.79 1.38 -17.54
CA ASP A 27 2.87 0.33 -17.12
C ASP A 27 3.24 -0.17 -15.71
N SER A 28 4.54 -0.37 -15.45
CA SER A 28 5.03 -0.71 -14.11
C SER A 28 4.83 0.43 -13.13
N MET A 29 4.99 1.68 -13.56
CA MET A 29 4.71 2.86 -12.72
C MET A 29 3.24 2.94 -12.31
N GLN A 30 2.31 2.79 -13.25
CA GLN A 30 0.87 2.79 -12.97
C GLN A 30 0.52 1.68 -11.98
N SER A 31 0.98 0.46 -12.25
CA SER A 31 0.76 -0.69 -11.37
C SER A 31 1.31 -0.45 -9.95
N ALA A 32 2.50 0.13 -9.83
CA ALA A 32 3.12 0.43 -8.54
C ALA A 32 2.40 1.56 -7.77
N VAL A 33 1.86 2.57 -8.46
CA VAL A 33 1.06 3.65 -7.86
C VAL A 33 -0.26 3.10 -7.32
N ILE A 34 -0.95 2.26 -8.09
CA ILE A 34 -2.21 1.63 -7.64
C ILE A 34 -1.92 0.70 -6.44
N ALA A 35 -0.85 -0.09 -6.49
CA ALA A 35 -0.43 -0.94 -5.37
C ALA A 35 -0.12 -0.12 -4.11
N ALA A 36 0.57 1.01 -4.25
CA ALA A 36 0.84 1.94 -3.16
C ALA A 36 -0.45 2.50 -2.52
N PHE A 37 -1.44 2.87 -3.34
CA PHE A 37 -2.73 3.36 -2.87
C PHE A 37 -3.44 2.32 -2.01
N PHE A 38 -3.65 1.11 -2.54
CA PHE A 38 -4.31 0.02 -1.81
C PHE A 38 -3.54 -0.37 -0.55
N HIS A 39 -2.20 -0.43 -0.63
CA HIS A 39 -1.35 -0.70 0.53
C HIS A 39 -1.54 0.33 1.67
N CYS A 40 -1.61 1.62 1.34
CA CYS A 40 -1.87 2.68 2.32
C CYS A 40 -3.28 2.60 2.91
N CYS A 41 -4.27 2.20 2.10
CA CYS A 41 -5.67 2.11 2.53
C CYS A 41 -6.01 0.87 3.37
N SER A 42 -5.14 -0.14 3.37
CA SER A 42 -5.30 -1.36 4.15
C SER A 42 -5.45 -1.09 5.65
N ASN A 43 -6.21 -1.95 6.33
CA ASN A 43 -6.44 -1.92 7.78
C ASN A 43 -6.82 -3.31 8.31
N ALA A 44 -6.93 -3.48 9.62
CA ALA A 44 -7.27 -4.75 10.27
C ALA A 44 -8.53 -5.43 9.70
N GLN A 45 -9.54 -4.67 9.29
CA GLN A 45 -10.82 -5.18 8.79
C GLN A 45 -10.80 -5.44 7.28
N GLN A 46 -9.89 -4.79 6.55
CA GLN A 46 -9.79 -4.86 5.09
C GLN A 46 -8.31 -4.90 4.67
N GLN A 47 -7.78 -6.11 4.51
CA GLN A 47 -6.42 -6.34 4.02
C GLN A 47 -6.35 -6.09 2.52
N LEU A 48 -5.68 -5.01 2.10
CA LEU A 48 -5.60 -4.59 0.69
C LEU A 48 -4.19 -4.77 0.10
N HIS A 49 -3.48 -5.81 0.52
CA HIS A 49 -2.10 -6.07 0.11
C HIS A 49 -1.98 -6.92 -1.17
N GLY A 50 -3.09 -7.17 -1.89
CA GLY A 50 -3.13 -8.08 -3.04
C GLY A 50 -2.22 -7.68 -4.20
N GLN A 51 -1.95 -6.39 -4.36
CA GLN A 51 -1.07 -5.85 -5.40
C GLN A 51 0.38 -5.65 -4.94
N CYS A 52 0.66 -5.92 -3.65
CA CYS A 52 2.02 -5.84 -3.15
C CYS A 52 2.82 -7.06 -3.63
N PRO A 53 4.12 -6.90 -3.96
CA PRO A 53 5.00 -8.03 -4.28
C PRO A 53 4.98 -9.09 -3.17
N VAL A 54 4.92 -10.36 -3.55
CA VAL A 54 4.95 -11.50 -2.62
C VAL A 54 6.39 -11.91 -2.29
N GLY A 55 6.57 -12.66 -1.20
CA GLY A 55 7.86 -13.23 -0.80
C GLY A 55 8.50 -12.55 0.40
N GLU A 56 9.56 -13.18 0.91
CA GLU A 56 10.30 -12.75 2.11
C GLU A 56 11.02 -11.40 1.90
N ASP A 57 11.43 -11.12 0.66
CA ASP A 57 12.08 -9.86 0.27
C ASP A 57 11.09 -8.72 0.02
N SER A 58 9.78 -8.95 0.21
CA SER A 58 8.79 -7.90 0.00
C SER A 58 8.97 -6.75 0.99
N ARG A 59 8.93 -5.52 0.47
CA ARG A 59 8.81 -4.31 1.31
C ARG A 59 7.46 -4.22 2.00
N CYS A 60 6.45 -4.95 1.51
CA CYS A 60 5.17 -5.06 2.18
C CYS A 60 5.28 -6.02 3.38
N LYS A 61 5.17 -5.47 4.59
CA LYS A 61 5.27 -6.26 5.82
C LYS A 61 4.23 -7.38 5.90
N PHE A 62 3.02 -7.18 5.39
CA PHE A 62 2.00 -8.22 5.30
C PHE A 62 2.49 -9.41 4.47
N GLN A 63 3.00 -9.15 3.26
CA GLN A 63 3.45 -10.20 2.34
C GLN A 63 4.65 -10.95 2.89
N ARG A 64 5.59 -10.24 3.52
CA ARG A 64 6.76 -10.84 4.15
C ARG A 64 6.39 -11.74 5.34
N VAL A 65 5.53 -11.27 6.23
CA VAL A 65 5.07 -12.05 7.39
C VAL A 65 4.28 -13.28 6.91
N ARG A 66 3.44 -13.14 5.88
CA ARG A 66 2.71 -14.24 5.27
C ARG A 66 3.65 -15.27 4.60
N ALA A 67 4.70 -14.82 3.92
CA ALA A 67 5.70 -15.70 3.32
C ALA A 67 6.42 -16.55 4.38
N ASN A 68 6.68 -15.97 5.56
CA ASN A 68 7.26 -16.67 6.71
C ASN A 68 6.26 -17.57 7.47
N GLY A 69 5.03 -17.76 6.96
CA GLY A 69 4.00 -18.59 7.61
C GLY A 69 3.41 -17.97 8.88
N GLN A 70 3.57 -16.67 9.10
CA GLN A 70 3.09 -15.97 10.29
C GLN A 70 1.82 -15.15 10.02
N ILE A 71 1.09 -14.82 11.09
CA ILE A 71 -0.11 -13.97 11.02
C ILE A 71 0.31 -12.51 11.11
N TYR A 72 -0.19 -11.68 10.19
CA TYR A 72 0.01 -10.24 10.20
C TYR A 72 -1.22 -9.52 10.75
N GLU A 73 -1.00 -8.62 11.71
CA GLU A 73 -2.02 -7.69 12.19
C GLU A 73 -1.77 -6.28 11.62
N ASP A 74 -2.70 -5.79 10.83
CA ASP A 74 -2.63 -4.45 10.26
C ASP A 74 -3.16 -3.41 11.26
N LYS A 75 -2.25 -2.59 11.80
CA LYS A 75 -2.57 -1.55 12.78
C LYS A 75 -3.02 -0.23 12.15
N ASN A 76 -3.08 -0.15 10.81
CA ASN A 76 -3.49 1.07 10.13
C ASN A 76 -4.99 1.29 10.29
N LYS A 77 -5.41 2.55 10.39
CA LYS A 77 -6.84 2.90 10.39
C LYS A 77 -7.45 2.83 8.99
N GLY A 78 -6.61 2.84 7.94
CA GLY A 78 -7.03 2.89 6.54
C GLY A 78 -7.80 4.17 6.19
N LEU A 79 -8.37 4.19 5.00
CA LEU A 79 -9.37 5.17 4.59
C LEU A 79 -10.79 4.61 4.75
N PRO A 80 -11.80 5.46 5.00
CA PRO A 80 -13.20 5.05 4.91
C PRO A 80 -13.52 4.50 3.51
N LYS A 81 -14.37 3.47 3.45
CA LYS A 81 -14.77 2.84 2.16
C LYS A 81 -15.36 3.83 1.16
N SER A 82 -16.09 4.84 1.64
CA SER A 82 -16.67 5.89 0.79
C SER A 82 -15.62 6.70 0.02
N VAL A 83 -14.39 6.81 0.56
CA VAL A 83 -13.29 7.52 -0.12
C VAL A 83 -12.60 6.61 -1.14
N MET A 84 -12.53 5.30 -0.87
CA MET A 84 -11.90 4.33 -1.77
C MET A 84 -12.71 4.05 -3.05
N GLN A 85 -14.03 4.22 -3.02
CA GLN A 85 -14.92 3.95 -4.17
C GLN A 85 -14.83 4.96 -5.32
N ILE A 86 -14.02 6.01 -5.17
CA ILE A 86 -13.87 7.09 -6.16
C ILE A 86 -12.76 6.77 -7.18
N ILE A 87 -11.90 5.79 -6.90
CA ILE A 87 -10.80 5.32 -7.76
C ILE A 87 -11.24 4.05 -8.48
#